data_AF-A0A352IW07-F1
#
_entry.id   AF-A0A352IW07-F1
#
_cell.length_a   1.000
_cell.length_b   1.000
_cell.length_c   1.000
_cell.angle_alpha   90.00
_cell.angle_beta   90.00
_cell.angle_gamma   90.00
#
_symmetry.space_group_name_H-M   'P 1'
#
loop_
_entity.id
_entity.type
_entity.pdbx_description
1 polymer ?
#
loop_
_entity_poly.entity_id
_entity_poly.type
_entity_poly.pdbx_seq_one_letter_code
_entity_poly.pdbx_strand_id
1 'polypeptide(L)'
;VDDAVRVTIAGHACLLILARPYSDFDEVSSILVYPDAYHVRDIESDGMIVSESNEIRAGEASSRGQVVLAWRECQEAARNPHSGHNVMLHEFAHQLDYLDGTADGAPPLSGEQARHWQSSMTTAYEDLRHSLRHHHRSWLDPYGATEPAEFFAVLTEAFFQQPRHLKREQPEVYKALQGYYRLDPTAFWEDA
;
A
#
# COMPACT_ATOMS: atom_id res chain seq x y z
N VAL A 1 -20.49 -3.71 12.00
CA VAL A 1 -20.20 -3.20 10.64
C VAL A 1 -21.50 -2.65 10.08
N ASP A 2 -21.58 -1.34 9.86
CA ASP A 2 -22.72 -0.67 9.25
C ASP A 2 -22.38 -0.24 7.80
N ASP A 3 -23.29 0.46 7.13
CA ASP A 3 -23.06 0.91 5.75
C ASP A 3 -21.94 1.95 5.63
N ALA A 4 -21.70 2.76 6.66
CA ALA A 4 -20.59 3.71 6.65
C ALA A 4 -19.24 2.97 6.60
N VAL A 5 -19.09 1.92 7.41
CA VAL A 5 -17.90 1.05 7.35
C VAL A 5 -17.74 0.43 5.96
N ARG A 6 -18.81 -0.16 5.43
CA ARG A 6 -18.79 -0.88 4.15
C ARG A 6 -18.44 0.03 2.98
N VAL A 7 -19.10 1.19 2.88
CA VAL A 7 -18.90 2.13 1.76
C VAL A 7 -17.54 2.80 1.84
N THR A 8 -17.07 3.18 3.03
CA THR A 8 -15.73 3.79 3.17
C THR A 8 -14.63 2.84 2.72
N ILE A 9 -14.66 1.58 3.19
CA ILE A 9 -13.64 0.59 2.82
C ILE A 9 -13.74 0.24 1.34
N ALA A 10 -14.95 -0.08 0.84
CA ALA A 10 -15.14 -0.41 -0.56
C ALA A 10 -14.77 0.74 -1.50
N GLY A 11 -15.04 1.99 -1.12
CA GLY A 11 -14.67 3.17 -1.90
C GLY A 11 -13.16 3.30 -2.08
N HIS A 12 -12.37 3.06 -1.02
CA HIS A 12 -10.91 3.10 -1.10
C HIS A 12 -10.33 1.91 -1.87
N ALA A 13 -10.88 0.71 -1.69
CA ALA A 13 -10.49 -0.44 -2.51
C ALA A 13 -10.76 -0.16 -4.00
N CYS A 14 -11.99 0.24 -4.33
CA CYS A 14 -12.40 0.54 -5.71
C CYS A 14 -11.58 1.66 -6.35
N LEU A 15 -11.04 2.60 -5.57
CA LEU A 15 -10.15 3.65 -6.10
C LEU A 15 -8.93 3.05 -6.80
N LEU A 16 -8.33 1.99 -6.24
CA LEU A 16 -7.15 1.33 -6.80
C LEU A 16 -7.42 0.62 -8.14
N ILE A 17 -8.68 0.27 -8.39
CA ILE A 17 -9.08 -0.49 -9.59
C ILE A 17 -10.05 0.29 -10.49
N LEU A 18 -10.19 1.60 -10.32
CA LEU A 18 -11.16 2.42 -11.06
C LEU A 18 -11.01 2.31 -12.60
N ALA A 19 -9.76 2.18 -13.07
CA ALA A 19 -9.41 2.01 -14.48
C ALA A 19 -8.88 0.60 -14.81
N ARG A 20 -9.18 -0.37 -13.94
CA ARG A 20 -8.75 -1.77 -14.01
C ARG A 20 -9.95 -2.73 -13.91
N PRO A 21 -9.80 -4.02 -14.23
CA PRO A 21 -10.88 -4.98 -14.07
C PRO A 21 -11.30 -5.15 -12.60
N TYR A 22 -12.61 -5.30 -12.34
CA TYR A 22 -13.11 -5.63 -11.01
C TYR A 22 -12.58 -6.98 -10.49
N SER A 23 -12.23 -7.88 -11.41
CA SER A 23 -11.67 -9.20 -11.09
C SER A 23 -10.32 -9.13 -10.38
N ASP A 24 -9.64 -7.98 -10.38
CA ASP A 24 -8.40 -7.77 -9.62
C ASP A 24 -8.62 -7.91 -8.09
N PHE A 25 -9.86 -7.99 -7.61
CA PHE A 25 -10.18 -8.32 -6.21
C PHE A 25 -11.07 -9.57 -6.05
N ASP A 26 -11.18 -10.44 -7.07
CA ASP A 26 -11.99 -11.67 -6.97
C ASP A 26 -11.49 -12.62 -5.87
N GLU A 27 -10.19 -12.61 -5.59
CA GLU A 27 -9.59 -13.43 -4.53
C GLU A 27 -9.84 -12.85 -3.12
N VAL A 28 -10.28 -11.60 -2.99
CA VAL A 28 -10.63 -11.00 -1.69
C VAL A 28 -11.93 -11.60 -1.17
N SER A 29 -11.81 -12.61 -0.32
CA SER A 29 -12.94 -13.38 0.21
C SER A 29 -13.52 -12.82 1.51
N SER A 30 -12.73 -12.07 2.29
CA SER A 30 -13.17 -11.52 3.58
C SER A 30 -12.44 -10.25 4.01
N ILE A 31 -13.20 -9.33 4.62
CA ILE A 31 -12.67 -8.12 5.26
C ILE A 31 -13.10 -8.13 6.73
N LEU A 32 -12.14 -8.27 7.64
CA LEU A 32 -12.35 -8.24 9.08
C LEU A 32 -12.11 -6.82 9.59
N VAL A 33 -13.10 -6.25 10.27
CA VAL A 33 -13.01 -4.89 10.80
C VAL A 33 -13.05 -4.91 12.31
N TYR A 34 -11.92 -4.58 12.93
CA TYR A 34 -11.78 -4.40 14.37
C TYR A 34 -12.05 -2.94 14.75
N PRO A 35 -12.57 -2.65 15.95
CA PRO A 35 -12.80 -1.26 16.37
C PRO A 35 -11.51 -0.42 16.46
N ASP A 36 -10.38 -1.05 16.77
CA ASP A 36 -9.11 -0.42 17.10
C ASP A 36 -7.94 -1.31 16.68
N ALA A 37 -6.73 -0.76 16.71
CA ALA A 37 -5.51 -1.51 16.47
C ALA A 37 -5.40 -2.68 17.46
N TYR A 38 -4.85 -3.80 16.99
CA TYR A 38 -4.83 -5.06 17.73
C TYR A 38 -3.41 -5.58 17.88
N HIS A 39 -3.19 -6.35 18.94
CA HIS A 39 -1.91 -7.03 19.16
C HIS A 39 -1.92 -8.37 18.43
N VAL A 40 -0.94 -8.57 17.54
CA VAL A 40 -0.64 -9.89 17.02
C VAL A 40 0.57 -10.43 17.76
N ARG A 41 0.46 -11.69 18.17
CA ARG A 41 1.62 -12.48 18.60
C ARG A 41 2.03 -13.33 17.43
N ASP A 42 3.09 -12.92 16.74
CA ASP A 42 3.73 -13.82 15.79
C ASP A 42 4.66 -14.76 16.56
N ILE A 43 4.47 -16.05 16.31
CA ILE A 43 5.36 -17.10 16.77
C ILE A 43 6.02 -17.65 15.51
N GLU A 44 7.11 -17.04 15.09
CA GLU A 44 8.00 -17.67 14.10
C GLU A 44 8.79 -18.77 14.82
N SER A 45 8.65 -20.00 14.34
CA SER A 45 9.42 -21.14 14.83
C SER A 45 10.31 -21.67 13.72
N ASP A 46 11.57 -21.21 13.70
CA ASP A 46 12.60 -21.76 12.81
C ASP A 46 13.47 -22.78 13.56
N GLY A 47 12.82 -23.86 14.00
CA GLY A 47 13.43 -25.08 14.56
C GLY A 47 14.14 -24.98 15.92
N MET A 48 14.78 -23.85 16.27
CA MET A 48 15.52 -23.66 17.53
C MET A 48 15.41 -22.25 18.14
N ILE A 49 14.76 -21.29 17.47
CA ILE A 49 14.54 -19.93 17.99
C ILE A 49 13.04 -19.66 17.91
N VAL A 50 12.45 -19.25 19.03
CA VAL A 50 11.12 -18.66 19.08
C VAL A 50 11.33 -17.16 19.25
N SER A 51 11.10 -16.38 18.20
CA SER A 51 10.92 -14.94 18.33
C SER A 51 9.45 -14.70 18.67
N GLU A 52 9.20 -14.02 19.79
CA GLU A 52 7.88 -13.46 20.13
C GLU A 52 7.97 -11.97 19.83
N SER A 53 7.34 -11.52 18.73
CA SER A 53 7.08 -10.10 18.51
C SER A 53 5.64 -9.80 18.90
N ASN A 54 5.46 -8.72 19.67
CA ASN A 54 4.14 -8.21 20.02
C ASN A 54 3.93 -6.91 19.24
N GLU A 55 3.47 -7.05 18.01
CA GLU A 55 3.26 -5.92 17.10
C GLU A 55 1.84 -5.39 17.22
N ILE A 56 1.70 -4.07 17.25
CA ILE A 56 0.41 -3.41 17.13
C ILE A 56 0.13 -3.26 15.63
N ARG A 57 -0.90 -3.94 15.14
CA ARG A 57 -1.31 -3.89 13.72
C ARG A 57 -2.54 -3.03 13.53
N ALA A 58 -2.46 -2.13 12.56
CA ALA A 58 -3.56 -1.30 12.06
C ALA A 58 -4.30 -1.99 10.90
N GLY A 59 -3.58 -2.81 10.13
CA GLY A 59 -4.12 -3.62 9.04
C GLY A 59 -3.27 -4.86 8.81
N GLU A 60 -3.80 -5.80 8.02
CA GLU A 60 -3.07 -6.95 7.51
C GLU A 60 -3.76 -7.47 6.24
N ALA A 61 -2.98 -7.81 5.22
CA ALA A 61 -3.42 -8.46 4.01
C ALA A 61 -2.69 -9.80 3.85
N SER A 62 -3.43 -10.84 3.46
CA SER A 62 -2.85 -12.16 3.20
C SER A 62 -3.13 -12.64 1.79
N SER A 63 -2.25 -13.51 1.29
CA SER A 63 -2.40 -14.21 0.01
C SER A 63 -3.63 -15.14 -0.07
N ARG A 64 -4.34 -15.35 1.06
CA ARG A 64 -5.58 -16.14 1.13
C ARG A 64 -6.83 -15.28 0.98
N GLY A 65 -6.70 -14.03 0.55
CA GLY A 65 -7.83 -13.15 0.29
C GLY A 65 -8.49 -12.58 1.54
N GLN A 66 -7.77 -12.58 2.67
CA GLN A 66 -8.23 -11.94 3.89
C GLN A 66 -7.55 -10.59 4.05
N VAL A 67 -8.37 -9.58 4.32
CA VAL A 67 -7.94 -8.22 4.71
C VAL A 67 -8.46 -7.94 6.12
N VAL A 68 -7.60 -7.45 7.01
CA VAL A 68 -7.92 -7.04 8.37
C VAL A 68 -7.68 -5.55 8.51
N LEU A 69 -8.62 -4.83 9.13
CA LEU A 69 -8.55 -3.37 9.26
C LEU A 69 -9.00 -2.92 10.66
N ALA A 70 -8.26 -1.99 11.25
CA ALA A 70 -8.70 -1.20 12.38
C ALA A 70 -9.58 -0.04 11.90
N TRP A 71 -10.83 0.01 12.37
CA TRP A 71 -11.79 1.01 11.95
C TRP A 71 -11.38 2.43 12.33
N ARG A 72 -10.74 2.62 13.50
CA ARG A 72 -10.21 3.94 13.90
C ARG A 72 -9.24 4.49 12.86
N GLU A 73 -8.34 3.66 12.36
CA GLU A 73 -7.35 4.05 11.33
C GLU A 73 -8.04 4.33 9.98
N CYS A 74 -9.03 3.53 9.62
CA CYS A 74 -9.86 3.80 8.42
C CYS A 74 -10.57 5.15 8.50
N GLN A 75 -11.11 5.50 9.68
CA GLN A 75 -11.78 6.78 9.90
C GLN A 75 -10.81 7.96 9.82
N GLU A 76 -9.61 7.81 10.37
CA GLU A 76 -8.59 8.86 10.32
C GLU A 76 -8.11 9.10 8.89
N ALA A 77 -7.84 8.02 8.14
CA ALA A 77 -7.47 8.07 6.73
C ALA A 77 -8.55 8.74 5.86
N ALA A 78 -9.84 8.44 6.12
CA ALA A 78 -10.96 9.03 5.39
C ALA A 78 -11.18 10.52 5.72
N ARG A 79 -10.82 10.98 6.92
CA ARG A 79 -10.92 12.40 7.31
C ARG A 79 -9.75 13.24 6.81
N ASN A 80 -8.59 12.63 6.59
CA ASN A 80 -7.37 13.29 6.17
C ASN A 80 -6.89 12.76 4.80
N PRO A 81 -7.51 13.19 3.69
CA PRO A 81 -7.18 12.68 2.36
C PRO A 81 -5.75 13.01 1.87
N HIS A 82 -5.06 13.92 2.56
CA HIS A 82 -3.66 14.31 2.28
C HIS A 82 -2.65 13.75 3.29
N SER A 83 -3.09 12.83 4.16
CA SER A 83 -2.20 12.10 5.07
C SER A 83 -1.13 11.34 4.28
N GLY A 84 0.00 11.03 4.93
CA GLY A 84 0.97 10.09 4.37
C GLY A 84 0.54 8.63 4.55
N HIS A 85 -0.53 8.40 5.32
CA HIS A 85 -0.99 7.08 5.72
C HIS A 85 -2.49 6.88 5.45
N ASN A 86 -2.81 5.78 4.79
CA ASN A 86 -4.14 5.26 4.53
C ASN A 86 -4.12 3.73 4.52
N VAL A 87 -4.42 3.13 5.68
CA VAL A 87 -4.44 1.68 5.89
C VAL A 87 -5.29 0.92 4.86
N MET A 88 -6.38 1.51 4.36
CA MET A 88 -7.20 0.82 3.34
C MET A 88 -6.44 0.73 2.02
N LEU A 89 -5.86 1.83 1.53
CA LEU A 89 -5.07 1.80 0.30
C LEU A 89 -3.86 0.88 0.44
N HIS A 90 -3.24 0.86 1.61
CA HIS A 90 -2.11 -0.01 1.95
C HIS A 90 -2.48 -1.49 1.82
N GLU A 91 -3.46 -1.97 2.58
CA GLU A 91 -3.80 -3.40 2.59
C GLU A 91 -4.36 -3.88 1.24
N PHE A 92 -5.10 -3.03 0.52
CA PHE A 92 -5.57 -3.38 -0.81
C PHE A 92 -4.46 -3.31 -1.87
N ALA A 93 -3.38 -2.56 -1.67
CA ALA A 93 -2.20 -2.65 -2.52
C ALA A 93 -1.53 -4.01 -2.38
N HIS A 94 -1.39 -4.54 -1.16
CA HIS A 94 -0.90 -5.91 -0.95
C HIS A 94 -1.74 -6.96 -1.67
N GLN A 95 -3.08 -6.82 -1.68
CA GLN A 95 -3.95 -7.72 -2.46
C GLN A 95 -3.68 -7.64 -3.97
N LEU A 96 -3.31 -6.46 -4.50
CA LEU A 96 -2.91 -6.31 -5.89
C LEU A 96 -1.54 -6.92 -6.17
N ASP A 97 -0.61 -6.83 -5.21
CA ASP A 97 0.72 -7.46 -5.30
C ASP A 97 0.56 -8.98 -5.40
N TYR A 98 -0.29 -9.57 -4.55
CA TYR A 98 -0.59 -11.01 -4.51
C TYR A 98 -1.25 -11.59 -5.78
N LEU A 99 -1.61 -10.79 -6.79
CA LEU A 99 -2.34 -11.27 -7.96
C LEU A 99 -1.58 -12.30 -8.81
N ASP A 100 -0.24 -12.32 -8.76
CA ASP A 100 0.57 -13.39 -9.38
C ASP A 100 1.06 -14.45 -8.39
N GLY A 101 0.60 -14.37 -7.13
CA GLY A 101 0.88 -15.31 -6.06
C GLY A 101 2.08 -14.94 -5.20
N THR A 102 2.75 -13.82 -5.46
CA THR A 102 3.87 -13.32 -4.64
C THR A 102 3.61 -11.92 -4.09
N ALA A 103 4.29 -11.55 -2.99
CA ALA A 103 4.34 -10.17 -2.52
C ALA A 103 5.79 -9.71 -2.61
N ASP A 104 6.15 -9.15 -3.76
CA ASP A 104 7.50 -8.71 -4.08
C ASP A 104 7.56 -7.21 -4.47
N GLY A 105 6.46 -6.48 -4.27
CA GLY A 105 6.30 -5.09 -4.65
C GLY A 105 6.17 -4.86 -6.16
N ALA A 106 5.89 -5.91 -6.93
CA ALA A 106 5.65 -5.86 -8.36
C ALA A 106 4.36 -6.63 -8.70
N PRO A 107 3.19 -5.96 -8.69
CA PRO A 107 1.95 -6.59 -9.15
C PRO A 107 2.06 -7.03 -10.62
N PRO A 108 1.09 -7.80 -11.17
CA PRO A 108 1.19 -8.34 -12.52
C PRO A 108 1.44 -7.28 -13.60
N LEU A 109 2.64 -7.30 -14.17
CA LEU A 109 3.14 -6.35 -15.16
C LEU A 109 3.73 -7.09 -16.36
N SER A 110 3.75 -6.45 -17.53
CA SER A 110 4.31 -7.07 -18.74
C SER A 110 5.06 -6.09 -19.64
N GLY A 111 5.92 -6.64 -20.50
CA GLY A 111 6.59 -5.89 -21.57
C GLY A 111 7.42 -4.71 -21.08
N GLU A 112 7.20 -3.54 -21.68
CA GLU A 112 7.89 -2.30 -21.32
C GLU A 112 7.53 -1.82 -19.91
N GLN A 113 6.29 -2.04 -19.47
CA GLN A 113 5.81 -1.62 -18.16
C GLN A 113 6.59 -2.31 -17.04
N ALA A 114 6.80 -3.63 -17.15
CA ALA A 114 7.59 -4.39 -16.17
C ALA A 114 9.05 -3.92 -16.10
N ARG A 115 9.67 -3.62 -17.26
CA ARG A 115 11.05 -3.09 -17.29
C ARG A 115 11.16 -1.72 -16.65
N HIS A 116 10.22 -0.83 -16.96
CA HIS A 116 10.20 0.50 -16.36
C HIS A 116 9.99 0.41 -14.84
N TRP A 117 9.01 -0.39 -14.41
CA TRP A 117 8.72 -0.65 -13.00
C TRP A 117 9.96 -1.13 -12.24
N GLN A 118 10.59 -2.21 -12.72
CA GLN A 118 11.78 -2.76 -12.09
C GLN A 118 12.87 -1.70 -11.93
N SER A 119 13.21 -0.99 -13.02
CA SER A 119 14.24 0.05 -12.97
C SER A 119 13.89 1.19 -12.01
N SER A 120 12.66 1.73 -12.07
CA SER A 120 12.26 2.87 -11.24
C SER A 120 12.13 2.50 -9.77
N MET A 121 11.52 1.36 -9.46
CA MET A 121 11.31 0.91 -8.09
C MET A 121 12.62 0.54 -7.41
N THR A 122 13.53 -0.18 -8.09
CA THR A 122 14.85 -0.51 -7.52
C THR A 122 15.65 0.76 -7.18
N THR A 123 15.73 1.72 -8.10
CA THR A 123 16.46 2.98 -7.85
C THR A 123 15.85 3.76 -6.68
N ALA A 124 14.52 3.89 -6.63
CA ALA A 124 13.86 4.65 -5.58
C ALA A 124 13.94 3.96 -4.20
N TYR A 125 13.87 2.63 -4.17
CA TYR A 125 14.02 1.88 -2.92
C TYR A 125 15.44 2.02 -2.34
N GLU A 126 16.47 1.97 -3.19
CA GLU A 126 17.85 2.21 -2.78
C GLU A 126 18.07 3.64 -2.28
N ASP A 127 17.48 4.63 -2.96
CA ASP A 127 17.52 6.05 -2.56
C ASP A 127 16.84 6.29 -1.21
N LEU A 128 15.67 5.70 -0.98
CA LEU A 128 14.97 5.76 0.30
C LEU A 128 15.84 5.18 1.42
N ARG A 129 16.38 3.97 1.24
CA ARG A 129 17.24 3.31 2.23
C ARG A 129 18.52 4.11 2.48
N HIS A 130 19.09 4.70 1.45
CA HIS A 130 20.26 5.58 1.60
C HIS A 130 19.92 6.82 2.44
N SER A 131 18.82 7.50 2.14
CA SER A 131 18.38 8.68 2.89
C SER A 131 18.18 8.39 4.38
N LEU A 132 17.57 7.25 4.71
CA LEU A 132 17.36 6.80 6.09
C LEU A 132 18.69 6.49 6.82
N ARG A 133 19.64 5.81 6.16
CA ARG A 133 20.96 5.50 6.73
C ARG A 133 21.77 6.75 7.09
N HIS A 134 21.57 7.84 6.34
CA HIS A 134 22.29 9.10 6.54
C HIS A 134 21.51 10.11 7.39
N HIS A 135 20.41 9.70 8.04
CA HIS A 135 19.53 10.56 8.85
C HIS A 135 19.05 11.80 8.10
N HIS A 136 18.92 11.71 6.78
CA HIS A 136 18.29 12.75 5.98
C HIS A 136 16.78 12.65 6.14
N ARG A 137 16.09 13.77 5.87
CA ARG A 137 14.63 13.76 5.79
C ARG A 137 14.20 12.85 4.65
N SER A 138 13.52 11.75 4.97
CA SER A 138 12.99 10.82 3.99
C SER A 138 11.88 11.47 3.16
N TRP A 139 11.82 11.14 1.88
CA TRP A 139 10.74 11.57 0.97
C TRP A 139 9.52 10.64 1.03
N LEU A 140 9.66 9.44 1.58
CA LEU A 140 8.57 8.48 1.82
C LEU A 140 8.53 8.11 3.31
N ASP A 141 7.42 7.54 3.79
CA ASP A 141 7.39 6.94 5.11
C ASP A 141 8.50 5.89 5.25
N PRO A 142 9.32 5.92 6.31
CA PRO A 142 10.38 4.94 6.54
C PRO A 142 9.92 3.48 6.53
N TYR A 143 8.65 3.21 6.83
CA TYR A 143 8.10 1.86 6.80
C TYR A 143 8.21 1.22 5.42
N GLY A 144 8.10 2.01 4.35
CA GLY A 144 8.32 1.54 2.98
C GLY A 144 9.75 1.07 2.69
N ALA A 145 10.70 1.23 3.61
CA ALA A 145 12.06 0.70 3.49
C ALA A 145 12.25 -0.68 4.14
N THR A 146 11.17 -1.27 4.67
CA THR A 146 11.18 -2.57 5.38
C THR A 146 11.40 -3.72 4.38
N GLU A 147 10.55 -3.79 3.37
CA GLU A 147 10.64 -4.77 2.29
C GLU A 147 9.98 -4.24 1.00
N PRO A 148 10.17 -4.90 -0.17
CA PRO A 148 9.60 -4.45 -1.43
C PRO A 148 8.07 -4.35 -1.47
N ALA A 149 7.35 -5.29 -0.83
CA ALA A 149 5.88 -5.23 -0.78
C ALA A 149 5.41 -4.00 0.00
N GLU A 150 6.01 -3.74 1.17
CA GLU A 150 5.76 -2.53 1.95
C GLU A 150 6.11 -1.25 1.19
N PHE A 151 7.20 -1.27 0.40
CA PHE A 151 7.55 -0.15 -0.46
C PHE A 151 6.43 0.15 -1.45
N PHE A 152 5.87 -0.87 -2.10
CA PHE A 152 4.76 -0.71 -3.04
C PHE A 152 3.48 -0.22 -2.36
N ALA A 153 3.14 -0.75 -1.18
CA ALA A 153 1.96 -0.34 -0.43
C ALA A 153 2.06 1.15 0.02
N VAL A 154 3.19 1.55 0.59
CA VAL A 154 3.44 2.95 1.00
C VAL A 154 3.52 3.90 -0.20
N LEU A 155 4.09 3.45 -1.32
CA LEU A 155 4.04 4.21 -2.57
C LEU A 155 2.62 4.40 -3.09
N THR A 156 1.77 3.39 -2.94
CA THR A 156 0.35 3.48 -3.31
C THR A 156 -0.38 4.52 -2.46
N GLU A 157 -0.15 4.53 -1.15
CA GLU A 157 -0.67 5.58 -0.26
C GLU A 157 -0.23 6.98 -0.73
N ALA A 158 1.07 7.17 -0.95
CA ALA A 158 1.63 8.44 -1.40
C ALA A 158 1.11 8.85 -2.80
N PHE A 159 0.88 7.90 -3.70
CA PHE A 159 0.37 8.17 -5.04
C PHE A 159 -1.04 8.75 -5.03
N PHE A 160 -1.93 8.25 -4.16
CA PHE A 160 -3.30 8.76 -4.08
C PHE A 160 -3.45 9.95 -3.13
N GLN A 161 -2.73 9.98 -2.00
CA GLN A 161 -2.89 11.02 -0.98
C GLN A 161 -1.95 12.22 -1.17
N GLN A 162 -0.73 11.99 -1.68
CA GLN A 162 0.30 13.02 -1.86
C GLN A 162 0.92 13.03 -3.28
N PRO A 163 0.11 12.97 -4.36
CA PRO A 163 0.61 12.75 -5.72
C PRO A 163 1.61 13.79 -6.20
N ARG A 164 1.40 15.08 -5.86
CA ARG A 164 2.30 16.17 -6.24
C ARG A 164 3.67 16.06 -5.56
N HIS A 165 3.70 15.58 -4.32
CA HIS A 165 4.94 15.32 -3.60
C HIS A 165 5.69 14.16 -4.25
N LEU A 166 5.02 13.02 -4.44
CA LEU A 166 5.64 11.85 -5.09
C LEU A 166 6.16 12.17 -6.51
N LYS A 167 5.39 12.90 -7.32
CA LYS A 167 5.78 13.33 -8.67
C LYS A 167 7.02 14.23 -8.68
N ARG A 168 7.21 15.04 -7.64
CA ARG A 168 8.37 15.93 -7.49
C ARG A 168 9.61 15.17 -7.04
N GLU A 169 9.47 14.31 -6.03
CA GLU A 169 10.62 13.61 -5.43
C GLU A 169 11.07 12.41 -6.28
N GLN A 170 10.13 11.65 -6.87
CA GLN A 170 10.40 10.44 -7.63
C GLN A 170 9.54 10.37 -8.92
N PRO A 171 9.85 11.20 -9.94
CA PRO A 171 9.02 11.32 -11.15
C PRO A 171 8.90 10.03 -11.96
N GLU A 172 9.93 9.18 -12.00
CA GLU A 172 9.86 7.90 -12.71
C GLU A 172 9.01 6.87 -11.98
N VAL A 173 9.06 6.84 -10.64
CA VAL A 173 8.14 6.02 -9.82
C VAL A 173 6.69 6.47 -10.04
N TYR A 174 6.46 7.79 -10.05
CA TYR A 174 5.15 8.34 -10.31
C TYR A 174 4.60 7.89 -11.67
N LYS A 175 5.42 7.92 -12.73
CA LYS A 175 5.04 7.41 -14.06
C LYS A 175 4.74 5.93 -14.06
N ALA A 176 5.53 5.11 -13.34
CA ALA A 176 5.29 3.68 -13.21
C ALA A 176 3.93 3.39 -12.54
N LEU A 177 3.64 4.06 -11.43
CA LEU A 177 2.36 3.95 -10.72
C LEU A 177 1.19 4.48 -11.55
N GLN A 178 1.36 5.61 -12.25
CA GLN A 178 0.38 6.13 -13.20
C GLN A 178 0.08 5.13 -14.32
N GLY A 179 1.10 4.46 -14.86
CA GLY A 179 0.91 3.40 -15.85
C GLY A 179 0.17 2.19 -15.28
N TYR A 180 0.49 1.78 -14.05
CA TYR A 180 -0.14 0.63 -13.38
C TYR A 180 -1.60 0.87 -13.01
N TYR A 181 -1.89 1.98 -12.32
CA TYR A 181 -3.23 2.37 -11.89
C TYR A 181 -4.06 2.98 -13.03
N ARG A 182 -3.41 3.45 -14.11
CA ARG A 182 -4.02 4.14 -15.26
C ARG A 182 -4.80 5.39 -14.85
N LEU A 183 -4.31 6.07 -13.82
CA LEU A 183 -4.90 7.27 -13.24
C LEU A 183 -3.83 8.35 -13.07
N ASP A 184 -4.28 9.60 -13.04
CA ASP A 184 -3.47 10.74 -12.62
C ASP A 184 -4.13 11.41 -11.39
N PRO A 185 -3.74 11.06 -10.16
CA PRO A 185 -4.33 11.67 -8.98
C PRO A 185 -3.94 13.14 -8.78
N THR A 186 -2.97 13.71 -9.54
CA THR A 186 -2.73 15.16 -9.46
C THR A 186 -3.91 15.97 -9.97
N ALA A 187 -4.73 15.39 -10.86
CA ALA A 187 -5.95 16.01 -11.40
C ALA A 187 -7.14 15.98 -10.43
N PHE A 188 -7.14 15.11 -9.40
CA PHE A 188 -8.27 15.01 -8.46
C PHE A 188 -8.40 16.24 -7.54
N TRP A 189 -7.32 17.00 -7.41
CA TRP A 189 -7.16 18.11 -6.47
C TRP A 189 -6.89 19.44 -7.19
N GLU A 190 -7.28 19.55 -8.47
CA GLU A 190 -7.14 20.81 -9.23
C GLU A 190 -8.17 21.87 -8.84
N ASP A 191 -9.25 21.49 -8.14
CA ASP A 191 -10.35 22.38 -7.72
C ASP A 191 -10.54 22.49 -6.18
N ALA A 192 -9.53 22.12 -5.37
CA ALA A 192 -9.58 22.19 -3.90
C ALA A 192 -8.76 23.36 -3.32
#